data_AF-A0A7K4C822-F1
#
_entry.id   AF-A0A7K4C822-F1
#
_cell.length_a   1.000
_cell.length_b   1.000
_cell.length_c   1.000
_cell.angle_alpha   90.00
_cell.angle_beta   90.00
_cell.angle_gamma   90.00
#
_symmetry.space_group_name_H-M   'P 1'
#
loop_
_entity.id
_entity.type
_entity.pdbx_description
1 polymer ?
#
loop_
_entity_poly.entity_id
_entity_poly.type
_entity_poly.pdbx_seq_one_letter_code
_entity_poly.pdbx_strand_id
1 'polypeptide(L)'
;MTDTDKKPEEKVEKNIFEDINRYFPALAALKFKEKDPEFMKYAFMDLADSMGNVSSTEKDLLLGSLRDENGLNLVMSIYPKKYNEELGKASISQFFDFYSPMLGKYADKQDAEKIKGFLLKNGSMKIGDLEKKMDEMDYKLKGHKKGYAKIENEDEVKKLEKTLKDYQNVRMGIALMQENSIEELRSKYFPKYQKETYKEYASGISESSEKSA
;
A
#
# COMPACT_ATOMS: atom_id res chain seq x y z
N MET A 1 16.29 52.66 -1.37
CA MET A 1 17.27 51.69 -0.82
C MET A 1 16.96 51.62 0.67
N THR A 2 16.28 50.62 1.18
CA THR A 2 16.72 49.21 1.20
C THR A 2 15.55 48.26 0.98
N ASP A 3 15.70 47.38 -0.01
CA ASP A 3 14.93 46.14 -0.16
C ASP A 3 15.14 45.26 1.07
N THR A 4 14.03 44.88 1.71
CA THR A 4 14.01 43.80 2.69
C THR A 4 14.20 42.48 1.97
N ASP A 5 15.39 41.90 2.12
CA ASP A 5 15.70 40.51 1.81
C ASP A 5 14.71 39.56 2.51
N LYS A 6 13.70 39.10 1.78
CA LYS A 6 12.98 37.87 2.14
C LYS A 6 13.90 36.70 1.84
N LYS A 7 14.46 36.09 2.89
CA LYS A 7 15.05 34.75 2.79
C LYS A 7 14.03 33.80 2.16
N PRO A 8 14.42 32.99 1.15
CA PRO A 8 13.53 31.98 0.62
C PRO A 8 13.20 30.97 1.71
N GLU A 9 11.92 30.72 1.95
CA GLU A 9 11.46 29.62 2.79
C GLU A 9 12.02 28.32 2.20
N GLU A 10 12.94 27.68 2.90
CA GLU A 10 13.33 26.30 2.63
C GLU A 10 12.07 25.43 2.75
N LYS A 11 11.55 24.97 1.61
CA LYS A 11 10.58 23.88 1.59
C LYS A 11 11.28 22.65 2.17
N VAL A 12 11.05 22.37 3.44
CA VAL A 12 11.39 21.09 4.05
C VAL A 12 10.69 20.03 3.20
N GLU A 13 11.48 19.25 2.47
CA GLU A 13 10.97 18.17 1.64
C GLU A 13 10.35 17.13 2.58
N LYS A 14 9.01 17.15 2.65
CA LYS A 14 8.26 16.30 3.58
C LYS A 14 8.56 14.84 3.23
N ASN A 15 9.11 14.09 4.19
CA ASN A 15 9.39 12.69 4.00
C ASN A 15 8.07 11.93 3.83
N ILE A 16 7.77 11.53 2.59
CA ILE A 16 6.56 10.80 2.21
C ILE A 16 6.29 9.56 3.09
N PHE A 17 7.35 8.93 3.60
CA PHE A 17 7.23 7.74 4.43
C PHE A 17 6.82 8.03 5.87
N GLU A 18 6.96 9.27 6.35
CA GLU A 18 6.42 9.65 7.66
C GLU A 18 4.89 9.59 7.65
N ASP A 19 4.24 10.15 6.63
CA ASP A 19 2.79 10.10 6.53
C ASP A 19 2.28 8.69 6.17
N ILE A 20 2.99 7.93 5.32
CA ILE A 20 2.67 6.52 5.04
C ILE A 20 2.68 5.72 6.35
N ASN A 21 3.74 5.84 7.17
CA ASN A 21 3.80 5.19 8.48
C ASN A 21 2.74 5.67 9.45
N ARG A 22 2.45 6.97 9.43
CA ARG A 22 1.43 7.55 10.31
C ARG A 22 0.07 6.91 10.07
N TYR A 23 -0.35 6.77 8.82
CA TYR A 23 -1.69 6.28 8.48
C TYR A 23 -1.77 4.76 8.31
N PHE A 24 -0.63 4.07 8.25
CA PHE A 24 -0.57 2.61 8.10
C PHE A 24 -1.42 1.82 9.11
N PRO A 25 -1.46 2.16 10.42
CA PRO A 25 -2.30 1.42 11.37
C PRO A 25 -3.80 1.48 11.04
N ALA A 26 -4.27 2.56 10.40
CA ALA A 26 -5.67 2.66 9.98
C ALA A 26 -6.00 1.66 8.86
N LEU A 27 -5.08 1.45 7.92
CA LEU A 27 -5.22 0.43 6.88
C LEU A 27 -5.29 -0.97 7.51
N ALA A 28 -4.39 -1.25 8.47
CA ALA A 28 -4.37 -2.53 9.18
C ALA A 28 -5.67 -2.78 9.95
N ALA A 29 -6.18 -1.76 10.64
CA ALA A 29 -7.45 -1.82 11.36
C ALA A 29 -8.62 -2.16 10.44
N LEU A 30 -8.67 -1.54 9.24
CA LEU A 30 -9.72 -1.81 8.24
C LEU A 30 -9.72 -3.27 7.78
N LYS A 31 -8.53 -3.88 7.55
CA LYS A 31 -8.41 -5.28 7.13
C LYS A 31 -9.02 -6.26 8.15
N PHE A 32 -8.94 -5.92 9.43
CA PHE A 32 -9.37 -6.79 10.52
C PHE A 32 -10.66 -6.38 11.21
N LYS A 33 -11.36 -5.35 10.71
CA LYS A 33 -12.61 -4.81 11.29
C LYS A 33 -13.58 -5.91 11.75
N GLU A 34 -13.80 -6.92 10.90
CA GLU A 34 -14.77 -7.99 11.15
C GLU A 34 -14.15 -9.25 11.79
N LYS A 35 -12.84 -9.43 11.64
CA LYS A 35 -12.13 -10.67 11.99
C LYS A 35 -11.43 -10.60 13.35
N ASP A 36 -10.96 -9.42 13.73
CA ASP A 36 -10.21 -9.21 14.97
C ASP A 36 -10.49 -7.79 15.53
N PRO A 37 -11.65 -7.60 16.19
CA PRO A 37 -12.01 -6.31 16.78
C PRO A 37 -11.07 -5.86 17.91
N GLU A 38 -10.32 -6.78 18.51
CA GLU A 38 -9.35 -6.47 19.56
C GLU A 38 -8.10 -5.85 18.94
N PHE A 39 -7.56 -6.43 17.87
CA PHE A 39 -6.47 -5.82 17.09
C PHE A 39 -6.82 -4.45 16.54
N MET A 40 -8.05 -4.28 16.07
CA MET A 40 -8.53 -2.99 15.57
C MET A 40 -8.34 -1.86 16.60
N LYS A 41 -8.58 -2.12 17.90
CA LYS A 41 -8.37 -1.12 18.96
C LYS A 41 -6.90 -0.74 19.10
N TYR A 42 -6.00 -1.72 19.13
CA TYR A 42 -4.55 -1.47 19.23
C TYR A 42 -4.02 -0.72 18.01
N ALA A 43 -4.46 -1.09 16.81
CA ALA A 43 -4.08 -0.40 15.58
C ALA A 43 -4.53 1.08 15.59
N PHE A 44 -5.70 1.39 16.14
CA PHE A 44 -6.13 2.79 16.28
C PHE A 44 -5.39 3.56 17.38
N MET A 45 -4.93 2.89 18.43
CA MET A 45 -4.02 3.51 19.41
C MET A 45 -2.68 3.85 18.76
N ASP A 46 -2.10 2.95 17.96
CA ASP A 46 -0.89 3.23 17.18
C ASP A 46 -1.10 4.40 16.21
N LEU A 47 -2.27 4.48 15.56
CA LEU A 47 -2.64 5.64 14.73
C LEU A 47 -2.64 6.94 15.55
N ALA A 48 -3.19 6.92 16.76
CA ALA A 48 -3.24 8.11 17.62
C ALA A 48 -1.85 8.52 18.12
N ASP A 49 -0.98 7.56 18.41
CA ASP A 49 0.39 7.83 18.84
C ASP A 49 1.28 8.30 17.67
N SER A 50 1.03 7.82 16.45
CA SER A 50 1.76 8.25 15.24
C SER A 50 1.45 9.67 14.79
N MET A 51 0.36 10.28 15.30
CA MET A 51 0.07 11.71 15.12
C MET A 51 1.06 12.62 15.88
N GLY A 52 1.88 12.08 16.78
CA GLY A 52 2.93 12.84 17.47
C GLY A 52 2.42 14.10 18.18
N ASN A 53 3.21 15.19 18.09
CA ASN A 53 2.87 16.51 18.64
C ASN A 53 2.07 17.40 17.66
N VAL A 54 1.53 16.85 16.56
CA VAL A 54 0.97 17.62 15.43
C VAL A 54 -0.26 18.46 15.83
N SER A 55 -1.01 18.03 16.84
CA SER A 55 -1.68 18.86 17.85
C SER A 55 -2.32 17.92 18.88
N SER A 56 -2.32 18.28 20.16
CA SER A 56 -3.07 17.49 21.17
C SER A 56 -4.54 17.34 20.75
N THR A 57 -5.08 18.35 20.06
CA THR A 57 -6.45 18.37 19.53
C THR A 57 -6.74 17.27 18.52
N GLU A 58 -5.88 17.03 17.52
CA GLU A 58 -6.12 15.97 16.53
C GLU A 58 -6.05 14.58 17.16
N LYS A 59 -5.12 14.38 18.09
CA LYS A 59 -5.00 13.15 18.88
C LYS A 59 -6.25 12.93 19.75
N ASP A 60 -6.69 13.97 20.47
CA ASP A 60 -7.86 13.91 21.34
C ASP A 60 -9.16 13.70 20.54
N LEU A 61 -9.29 14.32 19.37
CA LEU A 61 -10.41 14.12 18.45
C LEU A 61 -10.44 12.70 17.90
N LEU A 62 -9.28 12.16 17.53
CA LEU A 62 -9.16 10.77 17.09
C LEU A 62 -9.55 9.82 18.24
N LEU A 63 -8.95 9.96 19.42
CA LEU A 63 -9.27 9.15 20.60
C LEU A 63 -10.74 9.28 21.02
N GLY A 64 -11.33 10.46 20.89
CA GLY A 64 -12.76 10.70 21.10
C GLY A 64 -13.62 9.97 20.08
N SER A 65 -13.24 10.01 18.80
CA SER A 65 -13.93 9.33 17.71
C SER A 65 -13.90 7.80 17.86
N LEU A 66 -12.90 7.23 18.53
CA LEU A 66 -12.81 5.79 18.76
C LEU A 66 -13.76 5.26 19.86
N ARG A 67 -14.47 6.15 20.58
CA ARG A 67 -15.34 5.77 21.70
C ARG A 67 -16.72 5.25 21.28
N ASP A 68 -17.15 5.55 20.07
CA ASP A 68 -18.45 5.13 19.54
C ASP A 68 -18.36 4.66 18.09
N GLU A 69 -19.41 3.96 17.64
CA GLU A 69 -19.47 3.33 16.32
C GLU A 69 -19.43 4.33 15.16
N ASN A 70 -20.03 5.52 15.34
CA ASN A 70 -20.06 6.54 14.29
C ASN A 70 -18.67 7.15 14.08
N GLY A 71 -18.00 7.51 15.18
CA GLY A 71 -16.63 8.00 15.11
C GLY A 71 -15.66 6.94 14.60
N LEU A 72 -15.83 5.67 14.97
CA LEU A 72 -15.03 4.56 14.44
C LEU A 72 -15.19 4.44 12.92
N ASN A 73 -16.44 4.45 12.43
CA ASN A 73 -16.73 4.41 11.00
C ASN A 73 -16.14 5.62 10.25
N LEU A 74 -16.16 6.80 10.87
CA LEU A 74 -15.53 7.99 10.31
C LEU A 74 -14.01 7.81 10.16
N VAL A 75 -13.32 7.35 11.21
CA VAL A 75 -11.87 7.08 11.19
C VAL A 75 -11.51 6.06 10.11
N MET A 76 -12.27 4.96 10.01
CA MET A 76 -12.10 3.93 8.97
C MET A 76 -12.34 4.45 7.54
N SER A 77 -13.12 5.52 7.37
CA SER A 77 -13.38 6.10 6.05
C SER A 77 -12.33 7.12 5.61
N ILE A 78 -11.61 7.74 6.56
CA ILE A 78 -10.69 8.85 6.31
C ILE A 78 -9.24 8.36 6.20
N TYR A 79 -8.74 7.71 7.25
CA TYR A 79 -7.30 7.47 7.37
C TYR A 79 -6.75 6.41 6.41
N PRO A 80 -7.49 5.33 6.07
CA PRO A 80 -7.06 4.44 4.98
C PRO A 80 -6.97 5.14 3.63
N LYS A 81 -7.83 6.15 3.35
CA LYS A 81 -7.73 6.95 2.14
C LYS A 81 -6.48 7.84 2.15
N LYS A 82 -6.21 8.51 3.28
CA LYS A 82 -4.97 9.28 3.45
C LYS A 82 -3.73 8.42 3.24
N TYR A 83 -3.72 7.18 3.76
CA TYR A 83 -2.65 6.22 3.50
C TYR A 83 -2.47 5.97 1.99
N ASN A 84 -3.55 5.65 1.27
CA ASN A 84 -3.50 5.37 -0.17
C ASN A 84 -3.09 6.59 -1.00
N GLU A 85 -3.51 7.79 -0.60
CA GLU A 85 -3.11 9.05 -1.23
C GLU A 85 -1.61 9.32 -1.10
N GLU A 86 -1.04 9.08 0.09
CA GLU A 86 0.40 9.24 0.30
C GLU A 86 1.20 8.13 -0.39
N LEU A 87 0.74 6.88 -0.31
CA LEU A 87 1.33 5.76 -1.04
C LEU A 87 1.36 6.03 -2.55
N GLY A 88 0.28 6.58 -3.10
CA GLY A 88 0.17 6.91 -4.52
C GLY A 88 1.20 7.92 -5.02
N LYS A 89 1.78 8.73 -4.13
CA LYS A 89 2.85 9.69 -4.45
C LYS A 89 4.22 9.03 -4.52
N ALA A 90 4.41 7.87 -3.89
CA ALA A 90 5.69 7.16 -3.84
C ALA A 90 5.96 6.45 -5.17
N SER A 91 7.21 6.44 -5.59
CA SER A 91 7.65 5.55 -6.68
C SER A 91 7.73 4.09 -6.20
N ILE A 92 7.59 3.15 -7.13
CA ILE A 92 7.67 1.71 -6.82
C ILE A 92 9.03 1.34 -6.21
N SER A 93 10.11 1.97 -6.65
CA SER A 93 11.45 1.76 -6.06
C SER A 93 11.52 2.25 -4.62
N GLN A 94 11.05 3.47 -4.33
CA GLN A 94 10.99 3.99 -2.97
C GLN A 94 10.12 3.11 -2.07
N PHE A 95 8.97 2.63 -2.57
CA PHE A 95 8.13 1.68 -1.85
C PHE A 95 8.86 0.37 -1.55
N PHE A 96 9.53 -0.20 -2.57
CA PHE A 96 10.33 -1.41 -2.40
C PHE A 96 11.40 -1.20 -1.33
N ASP A 97 12.19 -0.13 -1.40
CA ASP A 97 13.25 0.13 -0.43
C ASP A 97 12.70 0.26 0.98
N PHE A 98 11.55 0.92 1.14
CA PHE A 98 10.88 1.09 2.42
C PHE A 98 10.40 -0.23 3.04
N TYR A 99 9.80 -1.12 2.25
CA TYR A 99 9.22 -2.39 2.73
C TYR A 99 10.15 -3.61 2.60
N SER A 100 11.24 -3.50 1.84
CA SER A 100 12.18 -4.61 1.58
C SER A 100 12.85 -5.21 2.82
N PRO A 101 13.11 -4.47 3.92
CA PRO A 101 13.63 -5.09 5.15
C PRO A 101 12.67 -6.14 5.75
N MET A 102 11.37 -6.05 5.43
CA MET A 102 10.37 -7.02 5.86
C MET A 102 10.34 -8.24 4.92
N LEU A 103 10.60 -8.07 3.62
CA LEU A 103 10.59 -9.18 2.65
C LEU A 103 11.54 -10.32 3.02
N GLY A 104 12.75 -9.99 3.49
CA GLY A 104 13.74 -11.00 3.90
C GLY A 104 13.33 -11.83 5.13
N LYS A 105 12.31 -11.41 5.86
CA LYS A 105 11.76 -12.17 7.00
C LYS A 105 10.70 -13.20 6.58
N TYR A 106 10.03 -12.99 5.45
CA TYR A 106 8.79 -13.72 5.09
C TYR A 106 8.82 -14.40 3.72
N ALA A 107 9.70 -13.98 2.81
CA ALA A 107 9.90 -14.64 1.51
C ALA A 107 11.23 -15.39 1.51
N ASP A 108 11.29 -16.53 0.83
CA ASP A 108 12.57 -17.15 0.56
C ASP A 108 13.43 -16.25 -0.37
N LYS A 109 14.74 -16.52 -0.41
CA LYS A 109 15.68 -15.69 -1.16
C LYS A 109 15.35 -15.64 -2.65
N GLN A 110 14.79 -16.71 -3.21
CA GLN A 110 14.50 -16.79 -4.64
C GLN A 110 13.27 -15.96 -5.00
N ASP A 111 12.24 -15.99 -4.17
CA ASP A 111 11.01 -15.24 -4.40
C ASP A 111 11.17 -13.76 -4.06
N ALA A 112 11.97 -13.41 -3.06
CA ALA A 112 12.37 -12.03 -2.80
C ALA A 112 13.09 -11.40 -4.00
N GLU A 113 14.01 -12.12 -4.65
CA GLU A 113 14.71 -11.65 -5.86
C GLU A 113 13.77 -11.57 -7.08
N LYS A 114 12.82 -12.49 -7.23
CA LYS A 114 11.77 -12.38 -8.27
C LYS A 114 10.94 -11.11 -8.06
N ILE A 115 10.39 -10.91 -6.86
CA ILE A 115 9.55 -9.75 -6.51
C ILE A 115 10.32 -8.45 -6.77
N LYS A 116 11.57 -8.38 -6.32
CA LYS A 116 12.48 -7.26 -6.59
C LYS A 116 12.67 -7.02 -8.09
N GLY A 117 13.01 -8.06 -8.86
CA GLY A 117 13.21 -7.96 -10.30
C GLY A 117 11.97 -7.51 -11.07
N PHE A 118 10.77 -7.87 -10.62
CA PHE A 118 9.51 -7.44 -11.25
C PHE A 118 9.13 -5.99 -10.87
N LEU A 119 9.26 -5.62 -9.60
CA LEU A 119 8.92 -4.28 -9.12
C LEU A 119 9.88 -3.23 -9.70
N LEU A 120 11.18 -3.50 -9.70
CA LEU A 120 12.19 -2.54 -10.14
C LEU A 120 12.19 -2.28 -11.66
N LYS A 121 11.61 -3.16 -12.48
CA LYS A 121 11.35 -2.87 -13.91
C LYS A 121 10.47 -1.64 -14.10
N ASN A 122 9.59 -1.34 -13.14
CA ASN A 122 8.73 -0.17 -13.13
C ASN A 122 9.12 0.81 -12.00
N GLY A 123 10.34 0.72 -11.48
CA GLY A 123 10.75 1.38 -10.23
C GLY A 123 10.58 2.89 -10.20
N SER A 124 10.65 3.57 -11.34
CA SER A 124 10.46 5.03 -11.45
C SER A 124 8.99 5.46 -11.51
N MET A 125 8.06 4.54 -11.76
CA MET A 125 6.63 4.85 -11.84
C MET A 125 6.06 5.05 -10.43
N LYS A 126 5.19 6.05 -10.28
CA LYS A 126 4.42 6.25 -9.05
C LYS A 126 3.33 5.19 -8.92
N ILE A 127 3.05 4.75 -7.70
CA ILE A 127 2.01 3.75 -7.43
C ILE A 127 0.64 4.26 -7.89
N GLY A 128 0.33 5.56 -7.70
CA GLY A 128 -0.94 6.12 -8.18
C GLY A 128 -1.05 6.17 -9.72
N ASP A 129 0.07 6.27 -10.43
CA ASP A 129 0.08 6.24 -11.90
C ASP A 129 -0.04 4.80 -12.43
N LEU A 130 0.45 3.81 -11.68
CA LEU A 130 0.26 2.38 -11.98
C LEU A 130 -1.24 2.05 -12.01
N GLU A 131 -1.98 2.43 -10.96
CA GLU A 131 -3.43 2.16 -10.86
C GLU A 131 -4.20 2.79 -12.02
N LYS A 132 -3.96 4.08 -12.30
CA LYS A 132 -4.60 4.77 -13.42
C LYS A 132 -4.32 4.10 -14.76
N LYS A 133 -3.06 3.74 -15.02
CA LYS A 133 -2.69 3.07 -16.28
C LYS A 133 -3.30 1.68 -16.39
N MET A 134 -3.44 0.94 -15.28
CA MET A 134 -4.14 -0.34 -15.27
C MET A 134 -5.61 -0.16 -15.64
N ASP A 135 -6.31 0.80 -15.03
CA ASP A 135 -7.72 1.09 -15.30
C ASP A 135 -7.94 1.53 -16.76
N GLU A 136 -7.06 2.39 -17.29
CA GLU A 136 -7.10 2.82 -18.69
C GLU A 136 -6.92 1.66 -19.65
N MET A 137 -5.95 0.76 -19.38
CA MET A 137 -5.70 -0.41 -20.22
C MET A 137 -6.85 -1.42 -20.15
N ASP A 138 -7.36 -1.70 -18.94
CA ASP A 138 -8.49 -2.59 -18.73
C ASP A 138 -9.75 -2.07 -19.43
N TYR A 139 -10.02 -0.76 -19.35
CA TYR A 139 -11.11 -0.12 -20.07
C TYR A 139 -10.97 -0.29 -21.59
N LYS A 140 -9.80 0.00 -22.16
CA LYS A 140 -9.53 -0.17 -23.59
C LYS A 140 -9.71 -1.62 -24.05
N LEU A 141 -9.17 -2.58 -23.32
CA LEU A 141 -9.28 -4.00 -23.64
C LEU A 141 -10.72 -4.52 -23.52
N LYS A 142 -11.46 -4.10 -22.48
CA LYS A 142 -12.89 -4.41 -22.34
C LYS A 142 -13.71 -3.79 -23.45
N GLY A 143 -13.39 -2.57 -23.87
CA GLY A 143 -14.05 -1.90 -24.99
C GLY A 143 -13.81 -2.57 -26.33
N HIS A 144 -12.60 -3.08 -26.53
CA HIS A 144 -12.28 -3.92 -27.67
C HIS A 144 -13.04 -5.24 -27.67
N LYS A 145 -13.01 -5.97 -26.55
CA LYS A 145 -13.70 -7.26 -26.42
C LYS A 145 -15.23 -7.14 -26.57
N LYS A 146 -15.80 -6.01 -26.12
CA LYS A 146 -17.24 -5.73 -26.21
C LYS A 146 -17.64 -5.02 -27.51
N GLY A 147 -16.70 -4.74 -28.40
CA GLY A 147 -16.97 -4.18 -29.73
C GLY A 147 -17.32 -2.69 -29.78
N TYR A 148 -17.27 -1.96 -28.65
CA TYR A 148 -17.56 -0.51 -28.63
C TYR A 148 -16.31 0.38 -28.78
N ALA A 149 -15.11 -0.21 -28.71
CA ALA A 149 -13.86 0.48 -29.01
C ALA A 149 -12.93 -0.46 -29.80
N LYS A 150 -12.80 -0.27 -31.11
CA LYS A 150 -11.97 -1.15 -31.93
C LYS A 150 -10.49 -0.77 -31.84
N ILE A 151 -9.64 -1.73 -31.49
CA ILE A 151 -8.19 -1.65 -31.65
C ILE A 151 -7.90 -2.34 -32.98
N GLU A 152 -7.41 -1.60 -33.96
CA GLU A 152 -7.26 -2.10 -35.33
C GLU A 152 -6.08 -3.06 -35.50
N ASN A 153 -5.09 -2.95 -34.61
CA ASN A 153 -3.87 -3.74 -34.64
C ASN A 153 -3.89 -4.82 -33.55
N GLU A 154 -3.91 -6.10 -33.94
CA GLU A 154 -3.89 -7.23 -33.01
C GLU A 154 -2.61 -7.30 -32.17
N ASP A 155 -1.47 -6.82 -32.69
CA ASP A 155 -0.22 -6.78 -31.92
C ASP A 155 -0.26 -5.68 -30.85
N GLU A 156 -1.02 -4.62 -31.07
CA GLU A 156 -1.31 -3.62 -30.03
C GLU A 156 -2.16 -4.21 -28.91
N VAL A 157 -3.16 -5.04 -29.24
CA VAL A 157 -3.96 -5.76 -28.25
C VAL A 157 -3.08 -6.67 -27.39
N LYS A 158 -2.23 -7.49 -28.02
CA LYS A 158 -1.29 -8.37 -27.29
C LYS A 158 -0.33 -7.58 -26.39
N LYS A 159 0.17 -6.44 -26.87
CA LYS A 159 1.06 -5.57 -26.07
C LYS A 159 0.34 -4.98 -24.86
N LEU A 160 -0.91 -4.55 -25.02
CA LEU A 160 -1.74 -4.03 -23.93
C LEU A 160 -2.04 -5.13 -22.91
N GLU A 161 -2.42 -6.32 -23.34
CA GLU A 161 -2.66 -7.46 -22.43
C GLU A 161 -1.40 -7.84 -21.64
N LYS A 162 -0.24 -7.90 -22.30
CA LYS A 162 1.04 -8.16 -21.64
C LYS A 162 1.38 -7.07 -20.62
N THR A 163 1.25 -5.80 -21.01
CA THR A 163 1.57 -4.67 -20.12
C THR A 163 0.62 -4.62 -18.91
N LEU A 164 -0.68 -4.88 -19.13
CA LEU A 164 -1.65 -4.97 -18.05
C LEU A 164 -1.31 -6.11 -17.09
N LYS A 165 -0.92 -7.28 -17.59
CA LYS A 165 -0.46 -8.41 -16.76
C LYS A 165 0.78 -8.04 -15.96
N ASP A 166 1.75 -7.38 -16.58
CA ASP A 166 2.96 -6.92 -15.90
C ASP A 166 2.62 -5.94 -14.76
N TYR A 167 1.68 -5.02 -14.96
CA TYR A 167 1.23 -4.08 -13.93
C TYR A 167 0.41 -4.75 -12.83
N GLN A 168 -0.43 -5.73 -13.16
CA GLN A 168 -1.14 -6.55 -12.18
C GLN A 168 -0.16 -7.29 -11.26
N ASN A 169 0.93 -7.82 -11.81
CA ASN A 169 1.98 -8.47 -11.03
C ASN A 169 2.69 -7.47 -10.09
N VAL A 170 2.97 -6.25 -10.55
CA VAL A 170 3.53 -5.18 -9.71
C VAL A 170 2.56 -4.85 -8.57
N ARG A 171 1.27 -4.67 -8.85
CA ARG A 171 0.23 -4.41 -7.85
C ARG A 171 0.12 -5.55 -6.83
N MET A 172 0.23 -6.80 -7.28
CA MET A 172 0.24 -7.97 -6.40
C MET A 172 1.46 -7.96 -5.47
N GLY A 173 2.64 -7.61 -5.98
CA GLY A 173 3.85 -7.45 -5.15
C GLY A 173 3.71 -6.36 -4.08
N ILE A 174 3.11 -5.21 -4.44
CA ILE A 174 2.79 -4.13 -3.49
C ILE A 174 1.84 -4.64 -2.41
N ALA A 175 0.74 -5.30 -2.80
CA ALA A 175 -0.23 -5.85 -1.86
C ALA A 175 0.44 -6.85 -0.91
N LEU A 176 1.23 -7.80 -1.41
CA LEU A 176 1.93 -8.79 -0.59
C LEU A 176 2.85 -8.14 0.45
N MET A 177 3.58 -7.08 0.09
CA MET A 177 4.41 -6.35 1.06
C MET A 177 3.56 -5.67 2.13
N GLN A 178 2.47 -5.01 1.75
CA GLN A 178 1.55 -4.37 2.70
C GLN A 178 0.93 -5.39 3.64
N GLU A 179 0.50 -6.54 3.11
CA GLU A 179 -0.06 -7.61 3.92
C GLU A 179 0.97 -8.12 4.94
N ASN A 180 2.22 -8.32 4.53
CA ASN A 180 3.29 -8.74 5.45
C ASN A 180 3.49 -7.73 6.58
N SER A 181 3.52 -6.43 6.25
CA SER A 181 3.64 -5.38 7.27
C SER A 181 2.44 -5.34 8.21
N ILE A 182 1.24 -5.60 7.70
CA ILE A 182 0.01 -5.60 8.51
C ILE A 182 0.07 -6.77 9.51
N GLU A 183 0.56 -7.91 9.06
CA GLU A 183 0.72 -9.11 9.89
C GLU A 183 1.85 -8.98 10.92
N GLU A 184 2.95 -8.28 10.58
CA GLU A 184 3.99 -7.90 11.53
C GLU A 184 3.42 -6.99 12.62
N LEU A 185 2.60 -6.00 12.24
CA LEU A 185 1.90 -5.14 13.18
C LEU A 185 0.92 -5.93 14.07
N ARG A 186 0.18 -6.88 13.51
CA ARG A 186 -0.72 -7.76 14.28
C ARG A 186 0.06 -8.63 15.27
N SER A 187 1.20 -9.17 14.85
CA SER A 187 2.07 -10.01 15.67
C SER A 187 2.71 -9.28 16.84
N LYS A 188 2.91 -7.95 16.74
CA LYS A 188 3.36 -7.09 17.86
C LYS A 188 2.43 -7.20 19.08
N TYR A 189 1.12 -7.27 18.84
CA TYR A 189 0.10 -7.33 19.90
C TYR A 189 -0.33 -8.75 20.24
N PHE A 190 -0.30 -9.64 19.26
CA PHE A 190 -0.78 -11.01 19.39
C PHE A 190 0.27 -11.98 18.81
N PRO A 191 1.30 -12.34 19.60
CA PRO A 191 2.39 -13.21 19.14
C PRO A 191 1.94 -14.57 18.60
N LYS A 192 0.74 -15.04 18.98
CA LYS A 192 0.13 -16.27 18.46
C LYS A 192 -0.05 -16.25 16.94
N TYR A 193 -0.35 -15.09 16.35
CA TYR A 193 -0.58 -14.95 14.90
C TYR A 193 0.71 -15.00 14.09
N GLN A 194 1.86 -14.74 14.72
CA GLN A 194 3.16 -14.80 14.07
C GLN A 194 3.38 -16.16 13.37
N LYS A 195 2.99 -17.27 14.01
CA LYS A 195 3.13 -18.63 13.44
C LYS A 195 2.13 -18.95 12.33
N GLU A 196 0.95 -18.33 12.34
CA GLU A 196 -0.10 -18.54 11.33
C GLU A 196 0.24 -17.77 10.04
N THR A 197 0.66 -16.51 10.18
CA THR A 197 1.18 -15.68 9.09
C THR A 197 2.31 -16.41 8.35
N TYR A 198 3.33 -16.92 9.03
CA TYR A 198 4.43 -17.61 8.33
C TYR A 198 3.98 -18.82 7.48
N LYS A 199 2.93 -19.53 7.88
CA LYS A 199 2.43 -20.72 7.15
C LYS A 199 1.63 -20.34 5.91
N GLU A 200 0.72 -19.38 6.02
CA GLU A 200 -0.16 -18.98 4.91
C GLU A 200 0.63 -18.33 3.76
N TYR A 201 1.64 -17.53 4.09
CA TYR A 201 2.50 -16.91 3.07
C TYR A 201 3.38 -17.91 2.34
N ALA A 202 3.95 -18.89 3.05
CA ALA A 202 4.70 -19.97 2.42
C ALA A 202 3.83 -20.78 1.44
N SER A 203 2.56 -21.03 1.78
CA SER A 203 1.62 -21.73 0.88
C SER A 203 1.17 -20.88 -0.33
N GLY A 204 0.92 -19.58 -0.14
CA GLY A 204 0.46 -18.69 -1.23
C GLY A 204 1.51 -18.49 -2.33
N ILE A 205 2.80 -18.54 -1.97
CA ILE A 205 3.90 -18.46 -2.93
C ILE A 205 4.03 -19.78 -3.71
N SER A 206 3.92 -20.94 -3.05
CA SER A 206 4.00 -22.25 -3.72
C SER A 206 2.93 -22.48 -4.78
N GLU A 207 1.71 -21.99 -4.57
CA GLU A 207 0.61 -22.14 -5.55
C GLU A 207 0.81 -21.27 -6.81
N SER A 208 1.57 -20.18 -6.71
CA SER A 208 1.87 -19.31 -7.85
C SER A 208 3.00 -19.84 -8.74
N SER A 209 3.92 -20.64 -8.17
CA SER A 209 5.00 -21.31 -8.91
C SER A 209 4.55 -22.57 -9.64
N GLU A 210 3.53 -23.28 -9.14
CA GLU A 210 3.05 -24.53 -9.77
C GLU A 210 2.10 -24.29 -10.95
N LYS A 211 1.43 -23.12 -11.03
CA LYS A 211 0.53 -22.78 -12.16
C LYS A 211 1.24 -22.15 -13.38
N SER A 212 2.56 -22.05 -13.35
CA SER A 212 3.37 -21.49 -14.44
C SER A 212 4.31 -22.51 -15.10
N ALA A 213 4.14 -23.81 -14.81
CA ALA A 213 4.87 -24.90 -15.43
C ALA A 213 4.03 -25.61 -16.50
#